data_AF-A0A397H0Z1-F1
#
_entry.id   AF-A0A397H0Z1-F1
#
_cell.length_a   1.000
_cell.length_b   1.000
_cell.length_c   1.000
_cell.angle_alpha   90.00
_cell.angle_beta   90.00
_cell.angle_gamma   90.00
#
_symmetry.space_group_name_H-M   'P 1'
#
loop_
_entity.id
_entity.type
_entity.pdbx_description
1 polymer ?
#
loop_
_entity_poly.entity_id
_entity_poly.type
_entity_poly.pdbx_seq_one_letter_code
_entity_poly.pdbx_strand_id
1 'polypeptide(L)'
;MEFRIDYENYGPITKPGNDQVLDYLRKKEIYSEMNINMITQLIKNSPYLTEFYKLEKKGPIGNWGGEFGSLMLENYKIKRRSLNSIAKLISDDEHEEFIKAVSMEFDEYKTTFENFRIFCRKKF
;
A
#
# COMPACT_ATOMS: atom_id res chain seq x y z
N MET A 1 16.98 -8.16 4.84
CA MET A 1 16.38 -7.23 3.86
C MET A 1 14.90 -7.26 4.13
N GLU A 2 14.42 -6.27 4.86
CA GLU A 2 13.01 -6.08 5.16
C GLU A 2 12.35 -5.32 4.01
N PHE A 3 11.06 -5.55 3.82
CA PHE A 3 10.22 -4.87 2.87
C PHE A 3 9.18 -4.13 3.69
N ARG A 4 9.16 -2.81 3.55
CA ARG A 4 8.10 -1.98 4.10
C ARG A 4 7.27 -1.51 2.92
N ILE A 5 5.97 -1.74 2.99
CA ILE A 5 5.03 -0.97 2.17
C ILE A 5 4.44 0.00 3.14
N ASP A 6 4.99 1.21 3.13
CA ASP A 6 4.48 2.29 3.95
C ASP A 6 4.27 3.53 3.07
N TYR A 7 3.46 4.42 3.59
CA TYR A 7 3.39 5.78 3.10
C TYR A 7 4.47 6.59 3.81
N GLU A 8 5.05 7.57 3.12
CA GLU A 8 5.89 8.58 3.75
C GLU A 8 5.20 9.93 3.69
N ASN A 9 5.36 10.71 4.77
CA ASN A 9 4.64 11.96 4.98
C ASN A 9 3.12 11.75 4.90
N TYR A 10 2.60 10.65 5.46
CA TYR A 10 1.16 10.52 5.61
C TYR A 10 0.65 11.50 6.67
N GLY A 11 -0.54 12.05 6.44
CA GLY A 11 -1.21 12.91 7.40
C GLY A 11 -1.80 12.12 8.59
N PRO A 12 -2.24 12.83 9.65
CA PRO A 12 -2.78 12.22 10.85
C PRO A 12 -4.05 11.38 10.65
N ILE A 13 -4.82 11.59 9.57
CA ILE A 13 -6.04 10.81 9.26
C ILE A 13 -5.68 9.52 8.51
N THR A 14 -4.68 9.59 7.64
CA THR A 14 -4.24 8.46 6.80
C THR A 14 -3.78 7.27 7.65
N LYS A 15 -2.97 7.50 8.70
CA LYS A 15 -2.40 6.41 9.51
C LYS A 15 -3.46 5.59 10.24
N PRO A 16 -4.34 6.17 11.07
CA PRO A 16 -5.38 5.41 11.76
C PRO A 16 -6.31 4.70 10.78
N GLY A 17 -6.58 5.33 9.63
CA GLY A 17 -7.39 4.73 8.59
C GLY A 17 -6.77 3.48 7.96
N ASN A 18 -5.45 3.48 7.72
CA ASN A 18 -4.74 2.28 7.27
C ASN A 18 -4.66 1.22 8.36
N ASP A 19 -4.43 1.61 9.62
CA ASP A 19 -4.36 0.68 10.74
C ASP A 19 -5.69 -0.10 10.89
N GLN A 20 -6.83 0.57 10.72
CA GLN A 20 -8.14 -0.07 10.73
C GLN A 20 -8.31 -1.10 9.58
N VAL A 21 -7.77 -0.80 8.40
CA VAL A 21 -7.75 -1.75 7.28
C VAL A 21 -6.91 -2.97 7.62
N LEU A 22 -5.70 -2.76 8.13
CA LEU A 22 -4.79 -3.83 8.52
C LEU A 22 -5.42 -4.69 9.64
N ASP A 23 -6.10 -4.08 10.61
CA ASP A 23 -6.84 -4.80 11.65
C ASP A 23 -7.98 -5.64 11.10
N TYR A 24 -8.75 -5.11 10.14
CA TYR A 24 -9.78 -5.89 9.46
C TYR A 24 -9.18 -7.10 8.72
N LEU A 25 -8.09 -6.90 7.99
CA LEU A 25 -7.40 -7.98 7.28
C LEU A 25 -6.86 -9.03 8.26
N ARG A 26 -6.24 -8.61 9.37
CA ARG A 26 -5.78 -9.50 10.45
C ARG A 26 -6.91 -10.34 11.01
N LYS A 27 -8.10 -9.76 11.25
CA LYS A 27 -9.30 -10.50 11.70
C LYS A 27 -9.80 -11.53 10.69
N LYS A 28 -9.44 -11.38 9.40
CA LYS A 28 -9.70 -12.34 8.32
C LYS A 28 -8.53 -13.30 8.07
N GLU A 29 -7.54 -13.32 8.98
CA GLU A 29 -6.31 -14.10 8.89
C GLU A 29 -5.45 -13.74 7.66
N ILE A 30 -5.58 -12.51 7.16
CA ILE A 30 -4.79 -11.95 6.06
C ILE A 30 -3.73 -11.01 6.65
N TYR A 31 -2.47 -11.47 6.68
CA TYR A 31 -1.35 -10.73 7.26
C TYR A 31 -0.48 -10.08 6.16
N SER A 32 -0.90 -8.93 5.64
CA SER A 32 -0.24 -8.25 4.50
C SER A 32 1.26 -8.01 4.68
N GLU A 33 1.68 -7.45 5.83
CA GLU A 33 3.08 -7.13 6.14
C GLU A 33 3.95 -8.40 6.24
N MET A 34 3.39 -9.46 6.83
CA MET A 34 4.06 -10.75 6.94
C MET A 34 4.21 -11.37 5.54
N ASN A 35 3.17 -11.31 4.72
CA ASN A 35 3.17 -11.87 3.36
C ASN A 35 4.22 -11.21 2.46
N ILE A 36 4.41 -9.89 2.53
CA ILE A 36 5.40 -9.16 1.73
C ILE A 36 6.84 -9.56 2.11
N ASN A 37 7.13 -9.63 3.41
CA ASN A 37 8.44 -10.08 3.88
C ASN A 37 8.67 -11.58 3.57
N MET A 38 7.63 -12.41 3.68
CA MET A 38 7.67 -13.82 3.33
C MET A 38 7.95 -14.04 1.85
N ILE A 39 7.33 -13.29 0.93
CA ILE A 39 7.59 -13.38 -0.52
C ILE A 39 9.09 -13.26 -0.80
N THR A 40 9.76 -12.32 -0.15
CA THR A 40 11.20 -12.15 -0.34
C THR A 40 11.99 -13.32 0.22
N GLN A 41 11.67 -13.78 1.42
CA GLN A 41 12.34 -14.94 2.02
C GLN A 41 12.16 -16.20 1.16
N LEU A 42 10.95 -16.45 0.66
CA LEU A 42 10.62 -17.55 -0.25
C LEU A 42 11.44 -17.47 -1.54
N ILE A 43 11.51 -16.28 -2.14
CA ILE A 43 12.29 -16.06 -3.35
C ILE A 43 13.78 -16.30 -3.09
N LYS A 44 14.35 -15.78 -2.00
CA LYS A 44 15.77 -15.94 -1.64
C LYS A 44 16.17 -17.37 -1.30
N ASN A 45 15.29 -18.09 -0.61
CA ASN A 45 15.52 -19.47 -0.20
C ASN A 45 15.19 -20.47 -1.31
N SER A 46 14.70 -20.01 -2.46
CA SER A 46 14.43 -20.87 -3.60
C SER A 46 15.73 -21.50 -4.11
N PRO A 47 15.82 -22.84 -4.20
CA PRO A 47 16.99 -23.50 -4.76
C PRO A 47 17.14 -23.27 -6.26
N TYR A 48 16.08 -22.78 -6.93
CA TYR A 48 16.00 -22.58 -8.37
C TYR A 48 16.27 -21.13 -8.81
N LEU A 49 16.51 -20.21 -7.89
CA LEU A 49 16.72 -18.79 -8.19
C LEU A 49 18.08 -18.32 -7.66
N THR A 50 18.67 -17.35 -8.35
CA THR A 50 19.95 -16.71 -8.03
C THR A 50 19.89 -15.21 -8.37
N GLU A 51 20.96 -14.48 -8.04
CA GLU A 51 21.15 -13.07 -8.42
C GLU A 51 19.95 -12.17 -8.07
N PHE A 52 19.62 -12.13 -6.78
CA PHE A 52 18.49 -11.34 -6.29
C PHE A 52 18.84 -9.85 -6.25
N TYR A 53 18.08 -9.05 -6.99
CA TYR A 53 18.18 -7.60 -6.99
C TYR A 53 16.84 -6.98 -6.59
N LYS A 54 16.88 -6.02 -5.67
CA LYS A 54 15.71 -5.26 -5.21
C LYS A 54 15.87 -3.83 -5.68
N LEU A 55 14.81 -3.30 -6.29
CA LEU A 55 14.69 -1.90 -6.63
C LEU A 55 13.53 -1.30 -5.85
N GLU A 56 13.83 -0.34 -4.98
CA GLU A 56 12.83 0.47 -4.28
C GLU A 56 12.69 1.83 -4.95
N LYS A 57 11.45 2.26 -5.14
CA LYS A 57 11.12 3.58 -5.65
C LYS A 57 9.90 4.13 -4.92
N LYS A 58 10.01 5.39 -4.53
CA LYS A 58 8.89 6.16 -3.99
C LYS A 58 8.13 6.78 -5.15
N GLY A 59 6.82 6.60 -5.16
CA GLY A 59 5.90 7.25 -6.09
C GLY A 59 5.08 8.30 -5.36
N PRO A 60 4.69 9.40 -6.01
CA PRO A 60 3.75 10.34 -5.42
C PRO A 60 2.34 9.74 -5.37
N ILE A 61 1.56 10.08 -4.35
CA ILE A 61 0.12 9.85 -4.32
C ILE A 61 -0.57 11.20 -4.02
N GLY A 62 -1.49 11.59 -4.90
CA GLY A 62 -2.10 12.92 -4.87
C GLY A 62 -1.82 13.74 -6.12
N ASN A 63 -2.64 14.76 -6.36
CA ASN A 63 -2.53 15.68 -7.49
C ASN A 63 -1.21 16.47 -7.50
N TRP A 64 -0.58 16.65 -6.34
CA TRP A 64 0.75 17.27 -6.25
C TRP A 64 1.82 16.52 -7.08
N GLY A 65 1.61 15.22 -7.33
CA GLY A 65 2.48 14.36 -8.12
C GLY A 65 2.24 14.40 -9.64
N GLY A 66 1.40 15.31 -10.13
CA GLY A 66 0.97 15.33 -11.53
C GLY A 66 0.09 14.14 -11.89
N GLU A 67 -0.02 13.83 -13.18
CA GLU A 67 -0.93 12.79 -13.69
C GLU A 67 -0.73 11.42 -13.03
N PHE A 68 0.52 11.03 -12.80
CA PHE A 68 0.82 9.77 -12.13
C PHE A 68 0.34 9.76 -10.68
N GLY A 69 0.56 10.84 -9.94
CA GLY A 69 0.09 10.97 -8.56
C GLY A 69 -1.44 10.99 -8.45
N SER A 70 -2.12 11.67 -9.37
CA SER A 70 -3.59 11.66 -9.49
C SER A 70 -4.12 10.25 -9.81
N LEU A 71 -3.48 9.53 -10.73
CA LEU A 71 -3.85 8.14 -11.05
C LEU A 71 -3.71 7.22 -9.82
N MET A 72 -2.64 7.40 -9.04
CA MET A 72 -2.42 6.65 -7.80
C MET A 72 -3.47 6.98 -6.74
N LEU A 73 -3.88 8.25 -6.64
CA LEU A 73 -4.96 8.67 -5.75
C LEU A 73 -6.29 8.01 -6.14
N GLU A 74 -6.65 8.00 -7.42
CA GLU A 74 -7.86 7.32 -7.89
C GLU A 74 -7.82 5.80 -7.62
N ASN A 75 -6.66 5.17 -7.81
CA ASN A 75 -6.48 3.76 -7.47
C ASN A 75 -6.74 3.49 -5.97
N TYR A 76 -6.23 4.36 -5.09
CA TYR A 76 -6.50 4.30 -3.66
C TYR A 76 -8.00 4.41 -3.38
N LYS A 77 -8.71 5.39 -3.95
CA LYS A 77 -10.16 5.58 -3.76
C LYS A 77 -10.95 4.33 -4.18
N ILE A 78 -10.65 3.78 -5.35
CA ILE A 78 -11.32 2.57 -5.87
C ILE A 78 -11.10 1.38 -4.92
N LYS A 79 -9.86 1.13 -4.50
CA LYS A 79 -9.54 0.03 -3.57
C LYS A 79 -10.23 0.21 -2.23
N ARG A 80 -10.24 1.44 -1.70
CA ARG A 80 -10.84 1.75 -0.41
C ARG A 80 -12.35 1.54 -0.44
N ARG A 81 -13.04 2.00 -1.49
CA ARG A 81 -14.48 1.76 -1.73
C ARG A 81 -14.81 0.28 -1.84
N SER A 82 -14.04 -0.47 -2.62
CA SER A 82 -14.20 -1.92 -2.75
C SER A 82 -13.98 -2.64 -1.42
N LEU A 83 -13.12 -2.13 -0.55
CA LEU A 83 -12.92 -2.73 0.76
C LEU A 83 -14.12 -2.47 1.67
N ASN A 84 -14.67 -1.25 1.70
CA ASN A 84 -15.84 -0.96 2.53
C ASN A 84 -17.07 -1.75 2.10
N SER A 85 -17.28 -1.96 0.79
CA SER A 85 -18.41 -2.76 0.32
C SER A 85 -18.35 -4.22 0.79
N ILE A 86 -17.14 -4.78 0.91
CA ILE A 86 -16.91 -6.15 1.40
C ILE A 86 -16.98 -6.21 2.93
N ALA A 87 -16.33 -5.26 3.59
CA ALA A 87 -16.10 -5.30 5.02
C ALA A 87 -17.21 -4.65 5.86
N LYS A 88 -18.01 -3.76 5.25
CA LYS A 88 -19.05 -2.92 5.89
C LYS A 88 -18.56 -2.30 7.19
N LEU A 89 -17.40 -1.66 7.16
CA LEU A 89 -16.72 -1.15 8.37
C LEU A 89 -17.45 0.06 8.95
N ILE A 90 -17.95 0.92 8.08
CA ILE A 90 -18.67 2.17 8.39
C ILE A 90 -19.74 2.42 7.31
N SER A 91 -20.62 3.39 7.52
CA SER A 91 -21.60 3.77 6.50
C SER A 91 -20.92 4.31 5.24
N ASP A 92 -21.60 4.23 4.09
CA ASP A 92 -21.03 4.69 2.82
C ASP A 92 -20.73 6.21 2.84
N ASP A 93 -21.57 7.00 3.51
CA ASP A 93 -21.37 8.45 3.65
C ASP A 93 -20.12 8.77 4.49
N GLU A 94 -19.99 8.16 5.68
CA GLU A 94 -18.79 8.30 6.52
C GLU A 94 -17.53 7.84 5.78
N HIS A 95 -17.66 6.81 4.94
CA HIS A 95 -16.55 6.28 4.17
C HIS A 95 -16.09 7.22 3.05
N GLU A 96 -17.02 7.85 2.33
CA GLU A 96 -16.68 8.85 1.32
C GLU A 96 -16.08 10.11 1.95
N GLU A 97 -16.59 10.55 3.11
CA GLU A 97 -15.98 11.64 3.88
C GLU A 97 -14.55 11.31 4.30
N PHE A 98 -14.31 10.08 4.79
CA PHE A 98 -12.98 9.59 5.13
C PHE A 98 -12.04 9.58 3.91
N ILE A 99 -12.50 9.05 2.77
CA ILE A 99 -11.71 9.04 1.53
C ILE A 99 -11.34 10.47 1.11
N LYS A 100 -12.29 11.39 1.18
CA LYS A 100 -12.08 12.79 0.83
C LYS A 100 -11.02 13.44 1.73
N ALA A 101 -11.11 13.21 3.04
CA ALA A 101 -10.15 13.73 4.01
C ALA A 101 -8.73 13.21 3.74
N VAL A 102 -8.56 11.89 3.55
CA VAL A 102 -7.25 11.31 3.19
C VAL A 102 -6.73 11.83 1.86
N SER A 103 -7.60 12.01 0.87
CA SER A 103 -7.21 12.56 -0.43
C SER A 103 -6.62 13.97 -0.31
N MET A 104 -7.21 14.80 0.55
CA MET A 104 -6.70 16.14 0.83
C MET A 104 -5.37 16.09 1.59
N GLU A 105 -5.23 15.20 2.56
CA GLU A 105 -3.97 15.02 3.28
C GLU A 105 -2.83 14.58 2.36
N PHE A 106 -3.10 13.67 1.42
CA PHE A 106 -2.08 13.22 0.46
C PHE A 106 -1.49 14.40 -0.34
N ASP A 107 -2.32 15.38 -0.70
CA ASP A 107 -1.88 16.60 -1.37
C ASP A 107 -1.16 17.57 -0.43
N GLU A 108 -1.72 17.80 0.77
CA GLU A 108 -1.16 18.73 1.76
C GLU A 108 0.25 18.30 2.22
N TYR A 109 0.41 17.02 2.57
CA TYR A 109 1.65 16.49 3.12
C TYR A 109 2.60 15.96 2.04
N LYS A 110 2.20 16.04 0.77
CA LYS A 110 2.94 15.47 -0.38
C LYS A 110 3.31 14.01 -0.12
N THR A 111 2.31 13.23 0.28
CA THR A 111 2.49 11.84 0.68
C THR A 111 3.04 11.03 -0.49
N THR A 112 4.05 10.21 -0.22
CA THR A 112 4.57 9.24 -1.19
C THR A 112 4.27 7.82 -0.72
N PHE A 113 4.24 6.87 -1.65
CA PHE A 113 4.11 5.45 -1.35
C PHE A 113 5.33 4.70 -1.86
N GLU A 114 5.84 3.78 -1.03
CA GLU A 114 6.97 2.95 -1.41
C GLU A 114 6.52 1.79 -2.31
N ASN A 115 7.20 1.63 -3.44
CA ASN A 115 7.08 0.46 -4.31
C ASN A 115 8.41 -0.26 -4.35
N PHE A 116 8.34 -1.58 -4.45
CA PHE A 116 9.51 -2.38 -4.71
C PHE A 116 9.29 -3.29 -5.92
N ARG A 117 10.39 -3.61 -6.60
CA ARG A 117 10.47 -4.66 -7.59
C ARG A 117 11.61 -5.59 -7.22
N ILE A 118 11.34 -6.89 -7.29
CA ILE A 118 12.35 -7.92 -7.08
C ILE A 118 12.65 -8.55 -8.43
N PHE A 119 13.93 -8.61 -8.77
CA PHE A 119 14.46 -9.31 -9.92
C PHE A 119 15.28 -10.48 -9.43
N CYS A 120 15.21 -11.60 -10.16
CA CYS A 120 16.02 -12.78 -9.91
C CYS A 120 16.30 -13.49 -11.22
N ARG A 121 17.36 -14.30 -11.24
CA ARG A 121 17.73 -15.16 -12.36
C ARG A 121 17.40 -16.61 -12.02
N LYS A 122 16.88 -17.36 -12.99
CA LYS A 122 16.72 -18.82 -12.85
C LYS A 122 18.09 -19.50 -12.80
N LYS A 123 18.32 -20.36 -11.81
CA LYS A 123 19.46 -21.28 -11.78
C LYS A 123 19.21 -22.39 -12.79
N PHE A 124 20.20 -22.63 -13.65
CA PHE A 124 20.24 -23.79 -14.53
C PHE A 124 20.65 -25.03 -13.75
#